data_AF-A0A6B1EBC5-F1
#
_entry.id   AF-A0A6B1EBC5-F1
#
_cell.length_a   1.000
_cell.length_b   1.000
_cell.length_c   1.000
_cell.angle_alpha   90.00
_cell.angle_beta   90.00
_cell.angle_gamma   90.00
#
_symmetry.space_group_name_H-M   'P 1'
#
loop_
_entity.id
_entity.type
_entity.pdbx_description
1 polymer ?
#
loop_
_entity_poly.entity_id
_entity_poly.type
_entity_poly.pdbx_seq_one_letter_code
_entity_poly.pdbx_strand_id
1 'polypeptide(L)'
;MGQPQTAGIAMTVRRLASELVDPSWPIDRPLVQFVMDWRRYPEQRGAVLAAVPPPDTSELVAAKIASVVHALCDRDGVAVPEWVHLCRAEPETALFGVRLRSGFGEVVRRRSPRVCAVHGVFFGADLLDA
;
A
#
# COMPACT_ATOMS: atom_id res chain seq x y z
N MET A 1 30.10 21.14 -15.66
CA MET A 1 29.01 20.21 -16.04
C MET A 1 28.82 19.22 -14.91
N GLY A 2 28.03 19.61 -13.91
CA GLY A 2 27.65 18.69 -12.83
C GLY A 2 26.47 17.86 -13.31
N GLN A 3 26.61 16.54 -13.29
CA GLN A 3 25.46 15.66 -13.53
C GLN A 3 24.39 15.93 -12.47
N PRO A 4 23.10 16.02 -12.84
CA PRO A 4 22.05 16.12 -11.83
C PRO A 4 22.04 14.80 -11.05
N GLN A 5 22.33 14.89 -9.76
CA GLN A 5 22.15 13.80 -8.84
C GLN A 5 20.67 13.39 -8.91
N THR A 6 20.41 12.15 -9.32
CA THR A 6 19.08 11.55 -9.25
C THR A 6 18.73 11.40 -7.77
N ALA A 7 18.15 12.44 -7.16
CA ALA A 7 17.37 12.26 -5.94
C ALA A 7 16.27 11.26 -6.31
N GLY A 8 16.38 10.03 -5.82
CA GLY A 8 15.36 9.00 -6.06
C GLY A 8 14.05 9.53 -5.49
N ILE A 9 13.13 9.93 -6.38
CA ILE A 9 11.85 10.52 -5.98
C ILE A 9 11.07 9.44 -5.22
N ALA A 10 10.88 9.63 -3.92
CA ALA A 10 10.08 8.75 -3.09
C ALA A 10 8.68 8.58 -3.70
N MET A 11 8.18 7.36 -3.75
CA MET A 11 6.87 7.11 -4.31
C MET A 11 5.75 7.60 -3.38
N THR A 12 4.88 8.46 -3.92
CA THR A 12 3.71 8.98 -3.21
C THR A 12 2.50 8.08 -3.40
N VAL A 13 1.49 8.23 -2.54
CA VAL A 13 0.20 7.51 -2.66
C VAL A 13 -0.48 7.74 -4.02
N ARG A 14 -0.45 8.99 -4.53
CA ARG A 14 -0.99 9.32 -5.86
C ARG A 14 -0.26 8.54 -6.96
N ARG A 15 1.06 8.49 -6.91
CA ARG A 15 1.88 7.77 -7.91
C ARG A 15 1.68 6.27 -7.82
N LEU A 16 1.62 5.72 -6.60
CA LEU A 16 1.31 4.31 -6.37
C LEU A 16 -0.05 3.94 -6.98
N ALA A 17 -1.08 4.78 -6.83
CA ALA A 17 -2.38 4.55 -7.45
C ALA A 17 -2.30 4.49 -8.98
N SER A 18 -1.58 5.42 -9.61
CA SER A 18 -1.36 5.43 -11.06
C SER A 18 -0.57 4.21 -11.55
N GLU A 19 0.42 3.74 -10.80
CA GLU A 19 1.22 2.57 -11.18
C GLU A 19 0.47 1.25 -10.97
N LEU A 20 -0.43 1.15 -9.97
CA LEU A 20 -1.24 -0.05 -9.74
C LEU A 20 -2.36 -0.27 -10.78
N VAL A 21 -2.77 0.78 -11.50
CA VAL A 21 -3.76 0.67 -12.58
C VAL A 21 -3.11 0.35 -13.94
N ASP A 22 -1.79 0.43 -14.05
CA ASP A 22 -1.07 0.10 -15.28
C ASP A 22 -0.97 -1.43 -15.45
N PRO A 23 -1.63 -2.01 -16.48
CA PRO A 23 -1.64 -3.46 -16.69
C PRO A 23 -0.28 -4.02 -17.16
N SER A 24 0.68 -3.15 -17.53
CA SER A 24 2.02 -3.56 -17.95
C SER A 24 2.95 -3.88 -16.77
N TRP A 25 2.53 -3.56 -15.55
CA TRP A 25 3.33 -3.81 -14.34
C TRP A 25 2.77 -4.97 -13.52
N PRO A 26 3.62 -5.88 -13.01
CA PRO A 26 3.21 -6.75 -11.93
C PRO A 26 2.85 -5.86 -10.72
N ILE A 27 1.60 -5.96 -10.27
CA ILE A 27 0.93 -5.16 -9.23
C ILE A 27 1.77 -5.04 -7.95
N ASP A 28 2.62 -6.02 -7.71
CA ASP A 28 3.54 -6.18 -6.60
C ASP A 28 4.71 -5.17 -6.60
N ARG A 29 5.24 -4.79 -7.76
CA ARG A 29 6.44 -3.95 -7.83
C ARG A 29 6.26 -2.51 -7.31
N PRO A 30 5.24 -1.74 -7.73
CA PRO A 30 5.08 -0.38 -7.21
C PRO A 30 4.84 -0.43 -5.71
N LEU A 31 3.94 -1.28 -5.23
CA LEU A 31 3.63 -1.32 -3.81
C LEU A 31 4.83 -1.74 -2.93
N VAL A 32 5.68 -2.67 -3.39
CA VAL A 32 6.94 -2.98 -2.71
C VAL A 32 7.87 -1.76 -2.69
N GLN A 33 7.99 -1.03 -3.80
CA GLN A 33 8.77 0.20 -3.84
C GLN A 33 8.24 1.25 -2.84
N PHE A 34 6.91 1.33 -2.65
CA PHE A 34 6.30 2.25 -1.68
C PHE A 34 6.78 1.93 -0.26
N VAL A 35 6.76 0.65 0.10
CA VAL A 35 7.21 0.18 1.41
C VAL A 35 8.70 0.44 1.60
N MET A 36 9.52 0.16 0.58
CA MET A 36 10.95 0.44 0.62
C MET A 36 11.24 1.94 0.81
N ASP A 37 10.53 2.82 0.10
CA ASP A 37 10.69 4.26 0.22
C ASP A 37 10.21 4.78 1.57
N TRP A 38 9.11 4.23 2.10
CA TRP A 38 8.61 4.52 3.45
C TRP A 38 9.65 4.25 4.54
N ARG A 39 10.43 3.17 4.36
CA ARG A 39 11.55 2.80 5.24
C ARG A 39 12.78 3.67 4.99
N ARG A 40 13.10 3.93 3.73
CA ARG A 40 14.32 4.65 3.32
C ARG A 40 14.28 6.14 3.66
N TYR A 41 13.09 6.74 3.66
CA TYR A 41 12.90 8.18 3.82
C TYR A 41 11.86 8.51 4.92
N PRO A 42 12.14 8.19 6.19
CA PRO A 42 11.20 8.41 7.29
C PRO A 42 10.81 9.89 7.45
N GLU A 43 11.71 10.82 7.13
CA GLU A 43 11.47 12.26 7.15
C GLU A 43 10.46 12.73 6.10
N GLN A 44 10.20 11.92 5.07
CA GLN A 44 9.29 12.25 3.96
C GLN A 44 7.88 11.69 4.14
N ARG A 45 7.63 10.89 5.18
CA ARG A 45 6.34 10.20 5.40
C ARG A 45 5.14 11.16 5.38
N GLY A 46 5.25 12.32 6.02
CA GLY A 46 4.18 13.33 6.00
C GLY A 46 3.84 13.81 4.58
N ALA A 47 4.87 14.08 3.77
CA ALA A 47 4.69 14.49 2.37
C ALA A 47 4.16 13.34 1.48
N VAL A 48 4.61 12.12 1.73
CA VAL A 48 4.15 10.89 1.04
C VAL A 48 2.66 10.63 1.31
N LEU A 49 2.22 10.85 2.56
CA LEU A 49 0.84 10.63 3.02
C LEU A 49 -0.14 11.76 2.69
N ALA A 50 0.35 12.98 2.48
CA ALA A 50 -0.49 14.12 2.09
C ALA A 50 -1.12 13.93 0.70
N ALA A 51 -0.59 13.02 -0.12
CA ALA A 51 -1.19 12.65 -1.38
C ALA A 51 -2.38 11.70 -1.16
N VAL A 52 -3.52 12.05 -1.77
CA VAL A 52 -4.68 11.15 -1.91
C VAL A 52 -4.62 10.44 -3.27
N PRO A 53 -5.16 9.20 -3.38
CA PRO A 53 -5.36 8.58 -4.69
C PRO A 53 -6.19 9.50 -5.61
N PRO A 54 -5.93 9.51 -6.93
CA PRO A 54 -6.77 10.21 -7.90
C PRO A 54 -8.27 9.85 -7.76
N PRO A 55 -9.21 10.80 -8.00
CA PRO A 55 -10.65 10.54 -7.86
C PRO A 55 -11.21 9.39 -8.72
N ASP A 56 -10.53 9.07 -9.82
CA ASP A 56 -10.84 7.99 -10.76
C ASP A 56 -10.18 6.65 -10.39
N THR A 57 -9.47 6.58 -9.26
CA THR A 57 -8.90 5.33 -8.74
C THR A 57 -10.03 4.37 -8.39
N SER A 58 -10.00 3.15 -8.93
CA SER A 58 -11.00 2.14 -8.57
C SER A 58 -11.01 1.86 -7.06
N GLU A 59 -12.19 1.60 -6.51
CA GLU A 59 -12.36 1.32 -5.06
C GLU A 59 -11.44 0.20 -4.57
N LEU A 60 -11.25 -0.84 -5.39
CA LEU A 60 -10.35 -1.95 -5.09
C LEU A 60 -8.89 -1.50 -4.98
N VAL A 61 -8.41 -0.67 -5.91
CA VAL A 61 -7.04 -0.13 -5.84
C VAL A 61 -6.89 0.80 -4.64
N ALA A 62 -7.86 1.68 -4.40
CA ALA A 62 -7.87 2.56 -3.24
C ALA A 62 -7.84 1.77 -1.92
N ALA A 63 -8.63 0.70 -1.79
CA ALA A 63 -8.64 -0.19 -0.62
C ALA A 63 -7.31 -0.92 -0.42
N LYS A 64 -6.65 -1.36 -1.52
CA LYS A 64 -5.32 -1.98 -1.44
C LYS A 64 -4.26 -1.03 -0.90
N ILE A 65 -4.25 0.20 -1.42
CA ILE A 65 -3.33 1.24 -0.98
C ILE A 65 -3.62 1.62 0.48
N ALA A 66 -4.88 1.85 0.82
CA ALA A 66 -5.32 2.18 2.17
C ALA A 66 -4.88 1.12 3.19
N SER A 67 -5.06 -0.17 2.88
CA SER A 67 -4.66 -1.27 3.76
C SER A 67 -3.16 -1.25 4.08
N VAL A 68 -2.31 -0.98 3.08
CA VAL A 68 -0.86 -0.93 3.26
C VAL A 68 -0.43 0.34 3.99
N VAL A 69 -1.00 1.49 3.65
CA VAL A 69 -0.73 2.76 4.33
C VAL A 69 -1.13 2.66 5.81
N HIS A 70 -2.31 2.13 6.12
CA HIS A 70 -2.77 1.95 7.49
C HIS A 70 -1.81 1.03 8.24
N ALA A 71 -1.41 -0.10 7.66
CA ALA A 71 -0.51 -1.05 8.30
C ALA A 71 0.89 -0.45 8.59
N LEU A 72 1.43 0.35 7.66
CA LEU A 72 2.69 1.06 7.88
C LEU A 72 2.57 2.14 8.97
N CYS A 73 1.46 2.88 8.99
CA CYS A 73 1.19 3.90 10.01
C CYS A 73 1.04 3.28 11.41
N ASP A 74 0.26 2.20 11.52
CA ASP A 74 0.04 1.45 12.76
C ASP A 74 1.35 0.86 13.29
N ARG A 75 2.16 0.24 12.43
CA ARG A 75 3.49 -0.30 12.79
C ARG A 75 4.44 0.77 13.32
N ASP A 76 4.46 1.93 12.67
CA ASP A 76 5.45 2.98 12.95
C ASP A 76 4.93 4.08 13.90
N GLY A 77 3.71 3.95 14.44
CA GLY A 77 3.10 4.92 15.35
C GLY A 77 2.81 6.28 14.71
N VAL A 78 2.59 6.31 13.39
CA VAL A 78 2.29 7.53 12.63
C VAL A 78 0.79 7.71 12.50
N ALA A 79 0.30 8.95 12.48
CA ALA A 79 -1.11 9.25 12.27
C ALA A 79 -1.60 8.73 10.91
N VAL A 80 -2.70 7.97 10.93
CA VAL A 80 -3.36 7.46 9.73
C VAL A 80 -4.13 8.61 9.05
N PRO A 81 -3.93 8.87 7.74
CA PRO A 81 -4.69 9.89 7.03
C PRO A 81 -6.18 9.58 6.95
N GLU A 82 -7.05 10.61 7.01
CA GLU A 82 -8.51 10.45 7.02
C GLU A 82 -9.04 9.65 5.82
N TRP A 83 -8.49 9.89 4.62
CA TRP A 83 -8.93 9.21 3.40
C TRP A 83 -8.77 7.68 3.47
N VAL A 84 -7.81 7.17 4.26
CA VAL A 84 -7.56 5.74 4.43
C VAL A 84 -8.79 5.06 5.02
N HIS A 85 -9.44 5.70 5.99
CA HIS A 85 -10.61 5.16 6.68
C HIS A 85 -11.86 5.06 5.80
N LEU A 86 -11.86 5.71 4.63
CA LEU A 86 -12.97 5.70 3.68
C LEU A 86 -12.89 4.54 2.67
N CYS A 87 -11.77 3.80 2.64
CA CYS A 87 -11.52 2.79 1.62
C CYS A 87 -11.71 1.37 2.17
N ARG A 88 -12.55 0.56 1.52
CA ARG A 88 -12.75 -0.86 1.85
C ARG A 88 -13.08 -1.65 0.58
N ALA A 89 -12.51 -2.84 0.47
CA ALA A 89 -12.81 -3.80 -0.59
C ALA A 89 -13.97 -4.72 -0.15
N GLU A 90 -14.96 -4.87 -1.03
CA GLU A 90 -16.03 -5.86 -0.89
C GLU A 90 -16.24 -6.53 -2.27
N PRO A 91 -16.06 -7.86 -2.40
CA PRO A 91 -15.70 -8.81 -1.35
C PRO A 91 -14.25 -8.68 -0.87
N GLU A 92 -13.97 -9.24 0.30
CA GLU A 92 -12.60 -9.34 0.83
C GLU A 92 -11.66 -10.01 -0.18
N THR A 93 -10.43 -9.49 -0.28
CA THR A 93 -9.45 -9.94 -1.26
C THR A 93 -8.03 -10.00 -0.70
N ALA A 94 -7.17 -10.75 -1.36
CA ALA A 94 -5.74 -10.67 -1.11
C ALA A 94 -5.16 -9.47 -1.86
N LEU A 95 -4.11 -8.86 -1.30
CA LEU A 95 -3.38 -7.80 -1.97
C LEU A 95 -2.78 -8.29 -3.31
N PHE A 96 -2.22 -9.50 -3.30
CA PHE A 96 -1.60 -10.15 -4.45
C PHE A 96 -2.26 -11.50 -4.71
N GLY A 97 -2.73 -11.74 -5.96
CA GLY A 97 -2.96 -13.02 -6.67
C GLY A 97 -3.60 -14.23 -5.97
N VAL A 98 -3.86 -14.19 -4.67
CA VAL A 98 -4.17 -15.31 -3.80
C VAL A 98 -5.67 -15.34 -3.58
N ARG A 99 -6.27 -16.52 -3.76
CA ARG A 99 -7.66 -16.75 -3.38
C ARG A 99 -7.74 -16.89 -1.87
N LEU A 100 -8.42 -15.94 -1.20
CA LEU A 100 -8.55 -15.96 0.26
C LEU A 100 -9.24 -17.21 0.80
N ARG A 101 -10.17 -17.80 0.05
CA ARG A 101 -10.89 -19.02 0.45
C ARG A 101 -10.07 -20.31 0.34
N SER A 102 -8.81 -20.22 -0.10
CA SER A 102 -7.90 -21.38 -0.15
C SER A 102 -7.21 -21.59 1.19
N GLY A 103 -6.67 -22.79 1.43
CA GLY A 103 -5.86 -23.04 2.64
C GLY A 103 -4.67 -22.09 2.79
N PHE A 104 -4.07 -21.68 1.66
CA PHE A 104 -3.03 -20.65 1.66
C PHE A 104 -3.58 -19.25 1.99
N GLY A 105 -4.76 -18.91 1.47
CA GLY A 105 -5.46 -17.67 1.82
C GLY A 105 -5.78 -17.53 3.30
N GLU A 106 -6.13 -18.63 3.97
CA GLU A 106 -6.32 -18.66 5.43
C GLU A 106 -5.02 -18.45 6.22
N VAL A 107 -3.88 -18.87 5.67
CA VAL A 107 -2.57 -18.56 6.26
C VAL A 107 -2.26 -17.08 6.09
N VAL A 108 -2.55 -16.50 4.92
CA VAL A 108 -2.39 -15.06 4.67
C VAL A 108 -3.24 -14.26 5.66
N ARG A 109 -4.53 -14.59 5.84
CA ARG A 109 -5.41 -13.94 6.82
C ARG A 109 -4.82 -13.96 8.23
N ARG A 110 -4.35 -15.14 8.68
CA ARG A 110 -3.78 -15.31 10.03
C ARG A 110 -2.49 -14.54 10.26
N ARG A 111 -1.70 -14.32 9.21
CA ARG A 111 -0.43 -13.57 9.28
C ARG A 111 -0.57 -12.09 8.90
N SER A 112 -1.78 -11.63 8.62
CA SER A 112 -2.02 -10.26 8.20
C SER A 112 -1.98 -9.30 9.39
N PRO A 113 -1.52 -8.05 9.18
CA PRO A 113 -1.78 -6.96 10.11
C PRO A 113 -3.27 -6.87 10.47
N ARG A 114 -3.59 -6.54 11.72
CA ARG A 114 -5.00 -6.48 12.18
C ARG A 114 -5.84 -5.48 11.37
N VAL A 115 -5.22 -4.38 10.96
CA VAL A 115 -5.85 -3.33 10.15
C VAL A 115 -6.32 -3.80 8.77
N CYS A 116 -5.79 -4.91 8.25
CA CYS A 116 -6.23 -5.48 6.97
C CYS A 116 -7.73 -5.81 6.95
N ALA A 117 -8.30 -6.24 8.08
CA ALA A 117 -9.72 -6.53 8.21
C ALA A 117 -10.62 -5.29 8.12
N VAL A 118 -10.08 -4.10 8.44
CA VAL A 118 -10.80 -2.82 8.28
C VAL A 118 -11.06 -2.55 6.79
N HIS A 119 -10.06 -2.83 5.96
CA HIS A 119 -10.09 -2.56 4.52
C HIS A 119 -10.54 -3.73 3.66
N GLY A 120 -10.73 -4.93 4.23
CA GLY A 120 -11.05 -6.14 3.46
C GLY A 120 -9.92 -6.57 2.51
N VAL A 121 -8.68 -6.14 2.77
CA VAL A 121 -7.50 -6.47 1.95
C VAL A 121 -6.41 -7.07 2.80
N PHE A 122 -6.05 -8.33 2.52
CA PHE A 122 -5.12 -9.12 3.33
C PHE A 122 -3.79 -9.37 2.63
N PHE A 123 -2.70 -9.31 3.40
CA PHE A 123 -1.33 -9.58 2.97
C PHE A 123 -0.47 -9.94 4.19
N GLY A 124 0.63 -10.65 4.00
CA GLY A 124 1.53 -11.01 5.10
C GLY A 124 2.26 -9.79 5.66
N ALA A 125 2.41 -9.72 6.98
CA ALA A 125 3.12 -8.62 7.64
C ALA A 125 4.58 -8.45 7.19
N ASP A 126 5.20 -9.52 6.68
CA ASP A 126 6.53 -9.54 6.08
C ASP A 126 6.69 -8.57 4.91
N LEU A 127 5.59 -8.25 4.20
CA LEU A 127 5.60 -7.23 3.16
C LEU A 127 6.05 -5.87 3.69
N LEU A 128 5.70 -5.53 4.94
CA LEU A 128 5.99 -4.21 5.50
C LEU A 128 7.48 -4.00 5.75
N ASP A 129 8.25 -5.09 5.87
CA ASP A 129 9.67 -5.08 6.23
C ASP A 129 10.61 -5.20 5.01
N ALA A 130 10.04 -5.12 3.80
CA ALA A 130 10.78 -5.13 2.54
C ALA A 130 11.86 -4.04 2.41
#